data_AF-A0A7S0WM75-F1
#
_entry.id   AF-A0A7S0WM75-F1
#
_cell.length_a   1.000
_cell.length_b   1.000
_cell.length_c   1.000
_cell.angle_alpha   90.00
_cell.angle_beta   90.00
_cell.angle_gamma   90.00
#
_symmetry.space_group_name_H-M   'P 1'
#
loop_
_entity.id
_entity.type
_entity.pdbx_description
1 polymer ?
#
loop_
_entity_poly.entity_id
_entity_poly.type
_entity_poly.pdbx_seq_one_letter_code
_entity_poly.pdbx_strand_id
1 'polypeptide(L)'
;RGAVLWSRNPKGDFAVGMLPAGQFTHGHLYLVSEVPQKLGLDVYVVHATYQFGNGRKGQAAGKRQRLREHGLWLADPEDYFTGGKFLVYSDKVPAAIKAGVQPGFPTHQAVTTYHFHALLKAAALAKALGRILVLPRW
;
A
#
# COMPACT_ATOMS: atom_id res chain seq x y z
N ARG A 1 -24.31 -11.07 -8.08
CA ARG A 1 -24.28 -12.26 -8.97
C ARG A 1 -23.46 -11.88 -10.20
N GLY A 2 -22.33 -12.54 -10.46
CA GLY A 2 -21.53 -12.26 -11.65
C GLY A 2 -22.27 -12.73 -12.91
N ALA A 3 -22.28 -11.92 -13.96
CA ALA A 3 -22.79 -12.33 -15.26
C ALA A 3 -21.70 -13.08 -16.02
N VAL A 4 -22.06 -14.19 -16.66
CA VAL A 4 -21.19 -14.93 -17.59
C VAL A 4 -21.76 -14.72 -18.99
N LEU A 5 -20.94 -14.16 -19.86
CA LEU A 5 -21.24 -13.96 -21.28
C LEU A 5 -20.61 -15.09 -22.07
N TRP A 6 -21.41 -15.78 -22.88
CA TRP A 6 -20.95 -16.84 -23.76
C TRP A 6 -20.79 -16.32 -25.19
N SER A 7 -19.75 -16.75 -25.89
CA SER A 7 -19.52 -16.41 -27.29
C SER A 7 -18.76 -17.54 -28.00
N ARG A 8 -18.80 -17.56 -29.33
CA ARG A 8 -18.18 -18.57 -30.19
C ARG A 8 -17.26 -17.88 -31.18
N ASN A 9 -16.04 -18.41 -31.34
CA ASN A 9 -15.16 -18.04 -32.45
C ASN A 9 -14.81 -19.30 -33.28
N PRO A 10 -14.16 -19.17 -34.46
CA PRO A 10 -13.80 -20.33 -35.29
C PRO A 10 -12.89 -21.38 -34.64
N LYS A 11 -12.26 -21.04 -33.49
CA LYS A 11 -11.41 -21.95 -32.70
C LYS A 11 -12.16 -22.60 -31.53
N GLY A 12 -13.42 -22.23 -31.27
CA GLY A 12 -14.26 -22.83 -30.24
C GLY A 12 -15.11 -21.84 -29.44
N ASP A 13 -15.87 -22.39 -28.51
CA ASP A 13 -16.71 -21.65 -27.56
C ASP A 13 -15.85 -21.09 -26.42
N PHE A 14 -16.15 -19.87 -26.00
CA PHE A 14 -15.52 -19.23 -24.86
C PHE A 14 -16.53 -18.47 -24.01
N ALA A 15 -16.21 -18.34 -22.72
CA ALA A 15 -17.02 -17.60 -21.77
C ALA A 15 -16.20 -16.49 -21.12
N VAL A 16 -16.83 -15.35 -20.87
CA VAL A 16 -16.27 -14.22 -20.14
C VAL A 16 -17.13 -13.96 -18.91
N GLY A 17 -16.55 -14.08 -17.73
CA GLY A 17 -17.20 -13.76 -16.46
C GLY A 17 -16.58 -12.55 -15.79
N MET A 18 -17.40 -11.76 -15.08
CA MET A 18 -16.89 -10.72 -14.19
C MET A 18 -16.56 -11.32 -12.82
N LEU A 19 -15.33 -11.09 -12.35
CA LEU A 19 -14.91 -11.48 -11.00
C LEU A 19 -15.54 -10.54 -9.96
N PRO A 20 -16.08 -11.07 -8.85
CA PRO A 20 -16.69 -10.24 -7.81
C PRO A 20 -15.61 -9.45 -7.06
N ALA A 21 -15.76 -8.12 -7.00
CA ALA A 21 -14.79 -7.22 -6.37
C ALA A 21 -14.53 -7.53 -4.88
N GLY A 22 -15.49 -8.12 -4.18
CA GLY A 22 -15.32 -8.54 -2.78
C GLY A 22 -14.35 -9.70 -2.57
N GLN A 23 -14.12 -10.53 -3.59
CA GLN A 23 -13.16 -11.64 -3.54
C GLN A 23 -11.91 -11.38 -4.40
N PHE A 24 -12.05 -10.61 -5.47
CA PHE A 24 -10.99 -10.26 -6.43
C PHE A 24 -10.87 -8.74 -6.50
N THR A 25 -10.27 -8.15 -5.47
CA THR A 25 -10.22 -6.70 -5.30
C THR A 25 -9.00 -6.10 -6.00
N HIS A 26 -9.15 -4.87 -6.48
CA HIS A 26 -8.03 -4.09 -6.98
C HIS A 26 -7.32 -3.33 -5.86
N GLY A 27 -6.07 -2.94 -6.11
CA GLY A 27 -5.23 -2.25 -5.14
C GLY A 27 -5.85 -0.98 -4.58
N HIS A 28 -6.60 -0.19 -5.35
CA HIS A 28 -7.27 1.00 -4.81
C HIS A 28 -8.34 0.66 -3.76
N LEU A 29 -9.17 -0.37 -3.97
CA LEU A 29 -10.20 -0.76 -2.99
C LEU A 29 -9.57 -1.35 -1.72
N TYR A 30 -8.52 -2.15 -1.85
CA TYR A 30 -7.91 -2.83 -0.70
C TYR A 30 -6.89 -1.99 0.06
N LEU A 31 -6.02 -1.24 -0.65
CA LEU A 31 -4.88 -0.54 -0.07
C LEU A 31 -5.17 0.93 0.25
N VAL A 32 -6.11 1.57 -0.46
CA VAL A 32 -6.40 3.01 -0.30
C VAL A 32 -7.72 3.22 0.40
N SER A 33 -8.78 2.58 -0.11
CA SER A 33 -10.14 2.75 0.43
C SER A 33 -10.42 1.82 1.61
N GLU A 34 -9.65 0.74 1.73
CA GLU A 34 -9.79 -0.32 2.74
C GLU A 34 -11.22 -0.88 2.85
N VAL A 35 -11.92 -0.96 1.71
CA VAL A 35 -13.33 -1.35 1.68
C VAL A 35 -13.53 -2.78 2.19
N PRO A 36 -12.76 -3.79 1.73
CA PRO A 36 -12.92 -5.15 2.26
C PRO A 36 -12.71 -5.26 3.76
N GLN A 37 -11.74 -4.52 4.32
CA GLN A 37 -11.43 -4.50 5.74
C GLN A 37 -12.57 -3.86 6.55
N LYS A 38 -13.12 -2.73 6.07
CA LYS A 38 -14.27 -2.05 6.69
C LYS A 38 -15.54 -2.88 6.67
N LEU A 39 -15.71 -3.73 5.65
CA LEU A 39 -16.88 -4.59 5.47
C LEU A 39 -16.68 -6.01 6.03
N GLY A 40 -15.50 -6.35 6.54
CA GLY A 40 -15.19 -7.69 7.05
C GLY A 40 -15.25 -8.78 5.97
N LEU A 41 -14.83 -8.48 4.74
CA LEU A 41 -14.87 -9.42 3.62
C LEU A 41 -13.57 -10.22 3.50
N ASP A 42 -13.70 -11.53 3.29
CA ASP A 42 -12.58 -12.40 2.94
C ASP A 42 -12.21 -12.26 1.47
N VAL A 43 -11.06 -11.64 1.23
CA VAL A 43 -10.53 -11.39 -0.11
C VAL A 43 -9.63 -12.55 -0.53
N TYR A 44 -9.91 -13.14 -1.68
CA TYR A 44 -9.10 -14.21 -2.24
C TYR A 44 -7.84 -13.68 -2.94
N VAL A 45 -7.97 -12.62 -3.75
CA VAL A 45 -6.86 -12.00 -4.48
C VAL A 45 -6.93 -10.48 -4.39
N VAL A 46 -5.78 -9.86 -4.16
CA VAL A 46 -5.56 -8.41 -4.33
C VAL A 46 -4.65 -8.19 -5.53
N HIS A 47 -5.18 -7.55 -6.58
CA HIS A 47 -4.38 -7.24 -7.76
C HIS A 47 -3.95 -5.77 -7.76
N ALA A 48 -2.64 -5.53 -7.81
CA ALA A 48 -2.11 -4.19 -7.97
C ALA A 48 -2.36 -3.70 -9.41
N THR A 49 -2.87 -2.47 -9.56
CA THR A 49 -3.12 -1.87 -10.88
C THR A 49 -1.87 -1.93 -11.75
N TYR A 50 -2.04 -2.35 -13.01
CA TYR A 50 -0.97 -2.28 -13.99
C TYR A 50 -0.65 -0.80 -14.27
N GLN A 51 0.63 -0.44 -14.24
CA GLN A 51 1.06 0.92 -14.56
C GLN A 51 1.91 0.82 -15.82
N PHE A 52 1.57 1.61 -16.84
CA PHE A 52 2.25 1.67 -18.12
C PHE A 52 3.64 2.30 -17.93
N GLY A 53 4.58 1.52 -17.44
CA GLY A 53 5.94 1.99 -17.20
C GLY A 53 6.94 0.89 -16.90
N ASN A 54 6.59 -0.38 -17.19
CA ASN A 54 7.38 -1.59 -16.90
C ASN A 54 8.85 -1.55 -17.35
N GLY A 55 9.27 -0.58 -18.17
CA GLY A 55 10.67 -0.33 -18.52
C GLY A 55 11.48 0.49 -17.49
N ARG A 56 10.86 1.12 -16.49
CA ARG A 56 11.57 1.90 -15.46
C ARG A 56 11.90 1.01 -14.24
N LYS A 57 13.19 0.92 -13.90
CA LYS A 57 13.67 0.23 -12.69
C LYS A 57 12.93 0.75 -11.45
N GLY A 58 12.41 -0.16 -10.62
CA GLY A 58 11.81 0.16 -9.31
C GLY A 58 10.28 0.08 -9.21
N GLN A 59 9.54 -0.01 -10.32
CA GLN A 59 8.06 -0.03 -10.25
C GLN A 59 7.50 -1.30 -9.57
N ALA A 60 8.08 -2.46 -9.88
CA ALA A 60 7.72 -3.70 -9.21
C ALA A 60 8.08 -3.68 -7.70
N ALA A 61 9.13 -2.94 -7.33
CA ALA A 61 9.54 -2.82 -5.93
C ALA A 61 8.51 -2.05 -5.10
N GLY A 62 7.96 -0.95 -5.63
CA GLY A 62 6.89 -0.20 -4.96
C GLY A 62 5.62 -1.03 -4.76
N LYS A 63 5.22 -1.82 -5.77
CA LYS A 63 4.05 -2.71 -5.66
C LYS A 63 4.26 -3.81 -4.61
N ARG A 64 5.45 -4.45 -4.61
CA ARG A 64 5.81 -5.44 -3.58
C ARG A 64 5.78 -4.82 -2.19
N GLN A 65 6.34 -3.62 -2.04
CA GLN A 65 6.35 -2.92 -0.76
C GLN A 65 4.92 -2.64 -0.27
N ARG A 66 4.02 -2.19 -1.15
CA ARG A 66 2.60 -2.02 -0.79
C ARG A 66 1.94 -3.31 -0.34
N LEU A 67 2.23 -4.44 -0.99
CA LEU A 67 1.69 -5.73 -0.56
C LEU A 67 2.29 -6.16 0.79
N ARG A 68 3.58 -5.92 1.04
CA ARG A 68 4.23 -6.18 2.33
C ARG A 68 3.63 -5.38 3.47
N GLU A 69 3.33 -4.09 3.25
CA GLU A 69 2.72 -3.21 4.25
C GLU A 69 1.39 -3.77 4.81
N HIS A 70 0.65 -4.53 3.99
CA HIS A 70 -0.59 -5.18 4.38
C HIS A 70 -0.46 -6.70 4.64
N GLY A 71 0.76 -7.22 4.76
CA GLY A 71 1.00 -8.64 5.04
C GLY A 71 0.59 -9.60 3.90
N LEU A 72 0.39 -9.08 2.68
CA LEU A 72 -0.03 -9.86 1.52
C LEU A 72 1.13 -10.45 0.71
N TRP A 73 2.37 -10.09 1.05
CA TRP A 73 3.56 -10.55 0.36
C TRP A 73 4.25 -11.67 1.17
N LEU A 74 3.87 -12.92 0.88
CA LEU A 74 4.35 -14.11 1.59
C LEU A 74 5.65 -14.70 1.03
N ALA A 75 6.20 -14.10 -0.03
CA ALA A 75 7.39 -14.63 -0.70
C ALA A 75 8.70 -14.24 0.00
N ASP A 76 8.68 -13.35 0.99
CA ASP A 76 9.87 -13.02 1.76
C ASP A 76 10.11 -14.07 2.85
N PRO A 77 11.37 -14.44 3.09
CA PRO A 77 11.74 -15.32 4.20
C PRO A 77 11.52 -14.65 5.57
N GLU A 78 11.41 -15.45 6.64
CA GLU A 78 11.14 -14.96 8.00
C GLU A 78 12.24 -14.02 8.54
N ASP A 79 13.50 -14.26 8.16
CA ASP A 79 14.65 -13.44 8.51
C ASP A 79 14.55 -12.00 7.98
N TYR A 80 13.78 -11.77 6.90
CA TYR A 80 13.48 -10.43 6.40
C TYR A 80 12.81 -9.56 7.48
N PHE A 81 11.95 -10.16 8.30
CA PHE A 81 11.18 -9.46 9.33
C PHE A 81 11.85 -9.46 10.71
N THR A 82 12.78 -10.39 10.96
CA THR A 82 13.33 -10.63 12.31
C THR A 82 14.85 -10.49 12.40
N GLY A 83 15.59 -10.69 11.31
CA GLY A 83 17.06 -10.75 11.29
C GLY A 83 17.76 -9.40 11.37
N GLY A 84 17.02 -8.30 11.39
CA GLY A 84 17.55 -6.93 11.33
C GLY A 84 17.57 -6.18 12.66
N LYS A 85 18.36 -5.10 12.72
CA LYS A 85 18.20 -4.05 13.73
C LYS A 85 17.28 -2.98 13.18
N PHE A 86 16.06 -2.88 13.71
CA PHE A 86 15.06 -1.98 13.17
C PHE A 86 15.07 -0.61 13.89
N LEU A 87 14.63 0.41 13.15
CA LEU A 87 14.28 1.73 13.68
C LEU A 87 12.89 2.10 13.16
N VAL A 88 11.99 2.44 14.08
CA VAL A 88 10.66 2.98 13.79
C VAL A 88 10.62 4.41 14.33
N TYR A 89 9.91 5.30 13.65
CA TYR A 89 9.64 6.64 14.14
C TYR A 89 8.14 6.84 14.38
N SER A 90 7.79 7.74 15.30
CA SER A 90 6.41 8.14 15.55
C SER A 90 5.97 9.15 14.49
N ASP A 91 4.84 8.88 13.85
CA ASP A 91 4.15 9.79 12.93
C ASP A 91 3.28 10.84 13.64
N LYS A 92 3.11 10.73 14.97
CA LYS A 92 2.31 11.66 15.77
C LYS A 92 2.76 13.10 15.58
N VAL A 93 1.94 13.85 14.85
CA VAL A 93 2.13 15.29 14.64
C VAL A 93 1.82 16.05 15.94
N PRO A 94 2.75 16.89 16.44
CA PRO A 94 2.55 17.70 17.63
C PRO A 94 1.27 18.55 17.57
N ALA A 95 0.56 18.66 18.69
CA ALA A 95 -0.67 19.44 18.78
C ALA A 95 -0.46 20.90 18.35
N ALA A 96 0.72 21.49 18.59
CA ALA A 96 1.06 22.84 18.15
C ALA A 96 1.04 23.04 16.61
N ILE A 97 1.30 21.99 15.83
CA ILE A 97 1.21 22.04 14.35
C ILE A 97 -0.25 21.90 13.89
N LYS A 98 -1.09 21.25 14.71
CA LYS A 98 -2.53 21.11 14.48
C LYS A 98 -3.34 22.29 15.04
N ALA A 99 -2.79 23.03 16.00
CA ALA A 99 -3.46 24.09 16.73
C ALA A 99 -3.58 25.35 15.86
N GLY A 100 -4.80 25.86 15.74
CA GLY A 100 -5.06 27.16 15.11
C GLY A 100 -5.28 27.16 13.60
N VAL A 101 -5.29 25.99 12.93
CA VAL A 101 -5.52 25.92 11.49
C VAL A 101 -6.81 25.16 11.18
N GLN A 102 -7.80 25.85 10.63
CA GLN A 102 -9.01 25.22 10.08
C GLN A 102 -8.60 24.14 9.06
N PRO A 103 -9.33 23.02 8.95
CA PRO A 103 -9.07 22.04 7.90
C PRO A 103 -8.98 22.73 6.53
N GLY A 104 -7.83 22.62 5.88
CA GLY A 104 -7.55 23.37 4.66
C GLY A 104 -6.14 23.17 4.15
N PHE A 105 -5.83 23.81 3.01
CA PHE A 105 -4.53 23.69 2.33
C PHE A 105 -3.34 24.04 3.24
N PRO A 106 -3.35 25.14 4.04
CA PRO A 106 -2.22 25.47 4.91
C PRO A 106 -1.94 24.39 5.97
N THR A 107 -2.98 23.81 6.57
CA THR A 107 -2.86 22.71 7.55
C THR A 107 -2.28 21.48 6.89
N HIS A 108 -2.80 21.11 5.71
CA HIS A 108 -2.31 19.99 4.93
C HIS A 108 -0.82 20.16 4.60
N GLN A 109 -0.42 21.35 4.15
CA GLN A 109 0.98 21.66 3.86
C GLN A 109 1.87 21.55 5.10
N ALA A 110 1.46 22.14 6.24
CA ALA A 110 2.24 22.09 7.48
C ALA A 110 2.42 20.65 8.01
N VAL A 111 1.34 19.87 8.02
CA VAL A 111 1.37 18.45 8.41
C VAL A 111 2.26 17.64 7.47
N THR A 112 2.11 17.85 6.16
CA THR A 112 2.92 17.16 5.14
C THR A 112 4.40 17.48 5.28
N THR A 113 4.76 18.75 5.47
CA THR A 113 6.14 19.18 5.72
C THR A 113 6.72 18.53 6.97
N TYR A 114 5.94 18.44 8.05
CA TYR A 114 6.37 17.75 9.27
C TYR A 114 6.69 16.27 9.01
N HIS A 115 5.81 15.54 8.33
CA HIS A 115 6.03 14.13 8.00
C HIS A 115 7.28 13.93 7.12
N PHE A 116 7.48 14.80 6.12
CA PHE A 116 8.70 14.74 5.30
C PHE A 116 9.97 14.94 6.15
N HIS A 117 9.97 15.92 7.05
CA HIS A 117 11.11 16.17 7.92
C HIS A 117 11.35 15.02 8.91
N ALA A 118 10.28 14.45 9.47
CA ALA A 118 10.38 13.28 10.35
C ALA A 118 10.98 12.07 9.61
N LEU A 119 10.49 11.79 8.40
CA LEU A 119 10.99 10.72 7.54
C LEU A 119 12.47 10.89 7.21
N LEU A 120 12.89 12.08 6.79
CA LEU A 120 14.28 12.36 6.44
C LEU A 120 15.22 12.20 7.65
N LYS A 121 14.79 12.69 8.83
CA LYS A 121 15.54 12.52 10.08
C LYS A 121 15.64 11.05 10.48
N ALA A 122 14.55 10.30 10.37
CA ALA A 122 14.54 8.88 10.65
C ALA A 122 15.46 8.09 9.69
N ALA A 123 15.47 8.45 8.41
CA ALA A 123 16.38 7.85 7.42
C ALA A 123 17.85 8.16 7.72
N ALA A 124 18.16 9.40 8.11
CA ALA A 124 19.52 9.78 8.52
C ALA A 124 19.98 9.01 9.78
N LEU A 125 19.11 8.90 10.79
CA LEU A 125 19.38 8.14 12.02
C LEU A 125 19.54 6.64 11.73
N ALA A 126 18.66 6.06 10.92
CA ALA A 126 18.74 4.65 10.53
C ALA A 126 20.08 4.36 9.84
N LYS A 127 20.51 5.23 8.91
CA LYS A 127 21.82 5.12 8.26
C LYS A 127 22.98 5.23 9.25
N ALA A 128 22.96 6.23 10.14
CA ALA A 128 24.02 6.44 11.13
C ALA A 128 24.14 5.29 12.15
N LEU A 129 23.02 4.67 12.51
CA LEU A 129 22.96 3.58 13.49
C LEU A 129 23.09 2.18 12.87
N GLY A 130 23.23 2.09 11.54
CA GLY A 130 23.21 0.80 10.84
C GLY A 130 21.91 0.02 11.05
N ARG A 131 20.77 0.72 11.03
CA ARG A 131 19.43 0.15 11.27
C ARG A 131 18.58 0.19 10.00
N ILE A 132 17.66 -0.76 9.89
CA ILE A 132 16.62 -0.80 8.85
C ILE A 132 15.49 0.14 9.29
N LEU A 133 15.23 1.18 8.51
CA LEU A 133 14.10 2.08 8.74
C LEU A 133 12.80 1.37 8.38
N VAL A 134 11.89 1.29 9.34
CA VAL A 134 10.53 0.78 9.16
C VAL A 134 9.57 1.96 9.31
N LEU A 135 8.70 2.15 8.32
CA LEU A 135 7.69 3.20 8.35
C LEU A 135 6.59 2.85 9.35
N PRO A 136 6.05 3.84 10.10
CA PRO A 136 4.91 3.62 10.99
C PRO A 136 3.67 3.18 10.20
N ARG A 137 2.72 2.53 10.89
CA ARG A 137 1.38 2.28 10.36
C ARG A 137 0.61 3.59 10.32
N TRP A 138 -0.14 3.80 9.24
CA TRP A 138 -0.96 4.98 8.99
C TRP A 138 -2.42 4.66 9.33
#